data_AF-A0A495L2J9-F1
#
_entry.id   AF-A0A495L2J9-F1
#
_cell.length_a   1.000
_cell.length_b   1.000
_cell.length_c   1.000
_cell.angle_alpha   90.00
_cell.angle_beta   90.00
_cell.angle_gamma   90.00
#
_symmetry.space_group_name_H-M   'P 1'
#
loop_
_entity.id
_entity.type
_entity.pdbx_description
1 polymer ?
#
loop_
_entity_poly.entity_id
_entity_poly.type
_entity_poly.pdbx_seq_one_letter_code
_entity_poly.pdbx_strand_id
1 'polypeptide(L)'
;MSTAKRLDNQMAGLAYQILQPGFTLEVRTRMRQLPARLRGGGLAATYAFILSHSGQANAVEKAYTRLAEVIARYVAEHRLIPDGPEQMDPYLFLEQLSKSKMTPTTYTRISLRVEALAGWMSRLSDALEPQSDQGGDRGQE
;
A
#
# COMPACT_ATOMS: atom_id res chain seq x y z
N MET A 1 -26.36 -6.67 -2.67
CA MET A 1 -24.98 -6.58 -3.23
C MET A 1 -24.08 -7.53 -2.47
N SER A 2 -23.29 -8.37 -3.15
CA SER A 2 -22.41 -9.35 -2.49
C SER A 2 -21.23 -8.69 -1.76
N THR A 3 -20.76 -9.31 -0.68
CA THR A 3 -19.61 -8.85 0.14
C THR A 3 -18.34 -8.66 -0.69
N ALA A 4 -18.13 -9.50 -1.71
CA ALA A 4 -16.99 -9.39 -2.62
C ALA A 4 -17.00 -8.09 -3.44
N LYS A 5 -18.16 -7.69 -3.98
CA LYS A 5 -18.29 -6.43 -4.75
C LYS A 5 -18.01 -5.19 -3.87
N ARG A 6 -18.34 -5.26 -2.57
CA ARG A 6 -18.05 -4.18 -1.63
C ARG A 6 -16.54 -4.05 -1.34
N LEU A 7 -15.87 -5.18 -1.13
CA LEU A 7 -14.42 -5.21 -0.93
C LEU A 7 -13.67 -4.66 -2.15
N ASP A 8 -14.02 -5.13 -3.34
CA ASP A 8 -13.34 -4.78 -4.57
C ASP A 8 -13.41 -3.26 -4.84
N ASN A 9 -14.61 -2.68 -4.70
CA ASN A 9 -14.83 -1.24 -4.79
C ASN A 9 -14.01 -0.46 -3.73
N GLN A 10 -13.91 -0.99 -2.51
CA GLN A 10 -13.14 -0.35 -1.44
C GLN A 10 -11.64 -0.37 -1.74
N MET A 11 -11.11 -1.50 -2.22
CA MET A 11 -9.69 -1.62 -2.59
C MET A 11 -9.34 -0.69 -3.75
N ALA A 12 -10.23 -0.58 -4.76
CA ALA A 12 -10.08 0.38 -5.85
C ALA A 12 -10.04 1.83 -5.35
N GLY A 13 -10.95 2.20 -4.43
CA GLY A 13 -10.98 3.53 -3.83
C GLY A 13 -9.72 3.86 -3.04
N LEU A 14 -9.24 2.94 -2.21
CA LEU A 14 -7.99 3.11 -1.45
C LEU A 14 -6.78 3.23 -2.38
N ALA A 15 -6.70 2.38 -3.41
CA ALA A 15 -5.62 2.44 -4.39
C ALA A 15 -5.59 3.80 -5.12
N TYR A 16 -6.75 4.32 -5.51
CA TYR A 16 -6.86 5.64 -6.12
C TYR A 16 -6.38 6.75 -5.18
N GLN A 17 -6.79 6.72 -3.91
CA GLN A 17 -6.34 7.69 -2.89
C GLN A 17 -4.82 7.69 -2.69
N ILE A 18 -4.19 6.50 -2.72
CA ILE A 18 -2.74 6.36 -2.58
C ILE A 18 -2.02 6.97 -3.79
N LEU A 19 -2.50 6.68 -5.00
CA LEU A 19 -1.83 7.04 -6.25
C LEU A 19 -2.00 8.52 -6.64
N GLN A 20 -3.18 9.11 -6.44
CA GLN A 20 -3.51 10.42 -7.03
C GLN A 20 -2.57 11.58 -6.71
N PRO A 21 -2.03 11.74 -5.49
CA PRO A 21 -1.17 12.89 -5.24
C PRO A 21 0.27 12.60 -5.67
N GLY A 22 0.71 13.21 -6.77
CA GLY A 22 2.08 13.05 -7.29
C GLY A 22 2.32 11.72 -8.01
N PHE A 23 1.36 11.27 -8.82
CA PHE A 23 1.49 10.07 -9.64
C PHE A 23 2.50 10.29 -10.78
N THR A 24 3.78 10.04 -10.55
CA THR A 24 4.83 10.13 -11.57
C THR A 24 5.08 8.78 -12.26
N LEU A 25 5.89 8.77 -13.33
CA LEU A 25 6.27 7.55 -14.04
C LEU A 25 7.03 6.56 -13.12
N GLU A 26 7.82 7.10 -12.19
CA GLU A 26 8.51 6.25 -11.22
C GLU A 26 7.50 5.61 -10.24
N VAL A 27 6.55 6.39 -9.71
CA VAL A 27 5.47 5.86 -8.84
C VAL A 27 4.71 4.76 -9.56
N ARG A 28 4.31 4.99 -10.82
CA ARG A 28 3.68 3.97 -11.67
C ARG A 28 4.48 2.67 -11.70
N THR A 29 5.77 2.76 -12.00
CA THR A 29 6.65 1.60 -12.11
C THR A 29 6.74 0.82 -10.81
N ARG A 30 6.91 1.51 -9.68
CA ARG A 30 7.01 0.87 -8.35
C ARG A 30 5.71 0.20 -7.94
N MET A 31 4.58 0.91 -8.07
CA MET A 31 3.28 0.41 -7.63
C MET A 31 2.77 -0.75 -8.50
N ARG A 32 3.11 -0.74 -9.80
CA ARG A 32 2.85 -1.88 -10.71
C ARG A 32 3.53 -3.17 -10.26
N GLN A 33 4.72 -3.09 -9.66
CA GLN A 33 5.51 -4.25 -9.21
C GLN A 33 5.07 -4.78 -7.84
N LEU A 34 4.23 -4.06 -7.10
CA LEU A 34 3.87 -4.41 -5.72
C LEU A 34 3.23 -5.81 -5.58
N PRO A 35 2.32 -6.26 -6.47
CA PRO A 35 1.77 -7.61 -6.39
C PRO A 35 2.82 -8.72 -6.52
N ALA A 36 3.83 -8.51 -7.37
CA ALA A 36 4.91 -9.49 -7.55
C ALA A 36 5.77 -9.57 -6.28
N ARG A 37 6.06 -8.43 -5.64
CA ARG A 37 6.78 -8.39 -4.35
C ARG A 37 6.02 -9.11 -3.25
N LEU A 38 4.71 -8.88 -3.13
CA LEU A 38 3.88 -9.58 -2.14
C LEU A 38 3.90 -11.10 -2.33
N ARG A 39 3.73 -11.58 -3.56
CA ARG A 39 3.76 -13.03 -3.84
C ARG A 39 5.12 -13.66 -3.61
N GLY A 40 6.21 -12.94 -3.91
CA GLY A 40 7.58 -13.45 -3.78
C GLY A 40 8.14 -13.38 -2.36
N GLY A 41 7.83 -12.32 -1.61
CA GLY A 41 8.39 -12.05 -0.29
C GLY A 41 7.41 -12.21 0.87
N GLY A 42 6.11 -12.32 0.60
CA GLY A 42 5.07 -12.32 1.62
C GLY A 42 4.77 -10.93 2.21
N LEU A 43 3.72 -10.87 3.03
CA LEU A 43 3.22 -9.62 3.61
C LEU A 43 4.25 -8.92 4.50
N ALA A 44 4.82 -9.60 5.51
CA ALA A 44 5.71 -8.96 6.48
C ALA A 44 6.97 -8.36 5.81
N ALA A 45 7.64 -9.12 4.94
CA ALA A 45 8.84 -8.64 4.25
C ALA A 45 8.53 -7.48 3.28
N THR A 46 7.43 -7.58 2.55
CA THR A 46 7.00 -6.49 1.65
C THR A 46 6.64 -5.24 2.42
N TYR A 47 5.97 -5.39 3.57
CA TYR A 47 5.58 -4.27 4.40
C TYR A 47 6.79 -3.59 5.06
N ALA A 48 7.77 -4.36 5.52
CA ALA A 48 9.05 -3.81 5.99
C ALA A 48 9.79 -3.03 4.88
N PHE A 49 9.77 -3.54 3.64
CA PHE A 49 10.30 -2.82 2.48
C PHE A 49 9.56 -1.50 2.21
N ILE A 50 8.23 -1.49 2.28
CA ILE A 50 7.43 -0.26 2.13
C ILE A 50 7.86 0.76 3.19
N LEU A 51 7.97 0.35 4.46
CA LEU A 51 8.40 1.24 5.54
C LEU A 51 9.82 1.77 5.35
N SER A 52 10.76 0.94 4.90
CA SER A 52 12.15 1.38 4.70
C SER A 52 12.33 2.35 3.53
N HIS A 53 11.34 2.44 2.64
CA HIS A 53 11.32 3.38 1.51
C HIS A 53 10.25 4.47 1.67
N SER A 54 9.64 4.56 2.85
CA SER A 54 8.69 5.64 3.18
C SER A 54 9.45 6.89 3.59
N GLY A 55 8.93 8.06 3.23
CA GLY A 55 9.58 9.34 3.48
C GLY A 55 8.84 10.52 2.86
N GLN A 56 9.54 11.65 2.75
CA GLN A 56 8.98 12.89 2.22
C GLN A 56 9.85 13.53 1.14
N ALA A 57 10.97 12.91 0.75
CA ALA A 57 11.94 13.54 -0.14
C ALA A 57 11.45 13.59 -1.59
N ASN A 58 10.72 12.57 -2.05
CA ASN A 58 10.26 12.46 -3.42
C ASN A 58 8.86 11.82 -3.52
N ALA A 59 8.30 11.77 -4.74
CA ALA A 59 6.97 11.24 -5.00
C ALA A 59 6.82 9.75 -4.63
N VAL A 60 7.87 8.95 -4.85
CA VAL A 60 7.88 7.51 -4.52
C VAL A 60 7.84 7.29 -3.02
N GLU A 61 8.68 8.00 -2.27
CA GLU A 61 8.69 7.94 -0.81
C GLU A 61 7.34 8.33 -0.22
N LYS A 62 6.75 9.43 -0.72
CA LYS A 62 5.41 9.87 -0.28
C LYS A 62 4.33 8.84 -0.61
N ALA A 63 4.42 8.18 -1.76
CA ALA A 63 3.50 7.12 -2.13
C ALA A 63 3.64 5.89 -1.20
N TYR A 64 4.87 5.50 -0.83
CA TYR A 64 5.10 4.44 0.16
C TYR A 64 4.59 4.82 1.55
N THR A 65 4.82 6.05 2.01
CA THR A 65 4.28 6.54 3.29
C THR A 65 2.76 6.39 3.32
N ARG A 66 2.06 6.89 2.30
CA ARG A 66 0.60 6.77 2.21
C ARG A 66 0.12 5.33 2.14
N LEU A 67 0.82 4.49 1.37
CA LEU A 67 0.50 3.07 1.30
C LEU A 67 0.59 2.43 2.69
N ALA A 68 1.65 2.70 3.45
CA ALA A 68 1.84 2.16 4.79
C ALA A 68 0.74 2.63 5.75
N GLU A 69 0.45 3.94 5.76
CA GLU A 69 -0.61 4.55 6.56
C GLU A 69 -1.99 3.98 6.24
N VAL A 70 -2.32 3.83 4.95
CA VAL A 70 -3.60 3.28 4.52
C VAL A 70 -3.75 1.82 4.93
N ILE A 71 -2.70 1.00 4.78
CA ILE A 71 -2.73 -0.41 5.19
C ILE A 71 -2.96 -0.52 6.69
N ALA A 72 -2.16 0.18 7.51
CA ALA A 72 -2.25 0.12 8.97
C ALA A 72 -3.63 0.59 9.46
N ARG A 73 -4.12 1.71 8.94
CA ARG A 73 -5.45 2.24 9.25
C ARG A 73 -6.55 1.27 8.85
N TYR A 74 -6.50 0.71 7.63
CA TYR A 74 -7.50 -0.24 7.15
C TYR A 74 -7.59 -1.49 8.04
N VAL A 75 -6.43 -2.02 8.46
CA VAL A 75 -6.35 -3.18 9.36
C VAL A 75 -7.02 -2.89 10.71
N ALA A 76 -6.77 -1.71 11.28
CA ALA A 76 -7.35 -1.29 12.54
C ALA A 76 -8.86 -1.04 12.45
N GLU A 77 -9.31 -0.24 11.47
CA GLU A 77 -10.72 0.12 11.25
C GLU A 77 -11.61 -1.12 11.05
N HIS A 78 -11.10 -2.13 10.36
CA HIS A 78 -11.84 -3.37 10.07
C HIS A 78 -11.61 -4.46 11.12
N ARG A 79 -10.93 -4.14 12.24
CA ARG A 79 -10.60 -5.08 13.32
C ARG A 79 -10.05 -6.40 12.79
N LEU A 80 -9.15 -6.31 11.81
CA LEU A 80 -8.58 -7.51 11.19
C LEU A 80 -7.66 -8.26 12.15
N ILE A 81 -7.18 -7.60 13.20
CA ILE A 81 -6.51 -8.21 14.35
C ILE A 81 -7.52 -8.11 15.52
N PRO A 82 -8.12 -9.23 15.99
CA PRO A 82 -9.23 -9.21 16.96
C PRO A 82 -8.94 -8.44 18.25
N ASP A 83 -7.72 -8.59 18.79
CA ASP A 83 -7.25 -7.89 20.00
C ASP A 83 -6.23 -6.79 19.67
N GLY A 84 -6.29 -6.27 18.44
CA GLY A 84 -5.43 -5.20 17.98
C GLY A 84 -5.84 -3.83 18.53
N PRO A 85 -4.91 -2.86 18.53
CA PRO A 85 -5.22 -1.48 18.92
C PRO A 85 -6.27 -0.86 17.99
N GLU A 86 -7.07 0.07 18.52
CA GLU A 86 -8.15 0.73 17.76
C GLU A 86 -7.63 1.67 16.67
N GLN A 87 -6.44 2.21 16.89
CA GLN A 87 -5.68 3.00 15.94
C GLN A 87 -4.31 2.34 15.78
N MET A 88 -3.81 2.34 14.55
CA MET A 88 -2.56 1.66 14.24
C MET A 88 -1.74 2.53 13.32
N ASP A 89 -0.58 2.96 13.81
CA ASP A 89 0.43 3.58 12.97
C ASP A 89 1.17 2.51 12.14
N PRO A 90 1.90 2.92 11.09
CA PRO A 90 2.59 1.99 10.21
C PRO A 90 3.60 1.06 10.89
N TYR A 91 4.36 1.54 11.89
CA TYR A 91 5.36 0.75 12.59
C TYR A 91 4.72 -0.23 13.57
N LEU A 92 3.67 0.20 14.27
CA LEU A 92 2.87 -0.64 15.13
C LEU A 92 2.23 -1.79 14.34
N PHE A 93 1.77 -1.57 13.11
CA PHE A 93 1.28 -2.67 12.28
C PHE A 93 2.37 -3.70 11.99
N LEU A 94 3.58 -3.27 11.61
CA LEU A 94 4.70 -4.20 11.39
C LEU A 94 5.03 -4.98 12.67
N GLU A 95 5.03 -4.33 13.83
CA GLU A 95 5.24 -4.97 15.12
C GLU A 95 4.15 -6.04 15.39
N GLN A 96 2.88 -5.74 15.08
CA GLN A 96 1.79 -6.70 15.27
C GLN A 96 1.95 -7.94 14.37
N LEU A 97 2.55 -7.82 13.18
CA LEU A 97 2.82 -8.97 12.31
C LEU A 97 3.81 -9.98 12.91
N SER A 98 4.67 -9.57 13.85
CA SER A 98 5.66 -10.44 14.49
C SER A 98 5.23 -10.99 15.85
N LYS A 99 4.07 -10.58 16.39
CA LYS A 99 3.61 -11.01 17.72
C LYS A 99 3.13 -12.46 17.71
N SER A 100 3.40 -13.16 18.82
CA SER A 100 3.00 -14.56 19.04
C SER A 100 1.48 -14.80 18.97
N LYS A 101 0.67 -13.77 19.19
CA LYS A 101 -0.80 -13.83 19.08
C LYS A 101 -1.30 -13.74 17.62
N MET A 102 -0.43 -13.49 16.65
CA MET A 102 -0.78 -13.47 15.22
C MET A 102 -1.07 -14.90 14.74
N THR A 103 -2.35 -15.23 14.59
CA THR A 103 -2.75 -16.55 14.10
C THR A 103 -2.56 -16.67 12.58
N PRO A 104 -2.25 -17.86 12.03
CA PRO A 104 -2.12 -18.05 10.58
C PRO A 104 -3.35 -17.58 9.81
N THR A 105 -4.56 -17.86 10.30
CA THR A 105 -5.81 -17.42 9.68
C THR A 105 -5.93 -15.90 9.63
N THR A 106 -5.53 -15.21 10.70
CA THR A 106 -5.54 -13.75 10.75
C THR A 106 -4.52 -13.16 9.77
N TYR A 107 -3.30 -13.71 9.77
CA TYR A 107 -2.24 -13.29 8.86
C TYR A 107 -2.62 -13.49 7.39
N THR A 108 -3.19 -14.65 7.03
CA THR A 108 -3.69 -14.94 5.68
C THR A 108 -4.81 -13.99 5.30
N ARG A 109 -5.76 -13.72 6.20
CA ARG A 109 -6.84 -12.76 5.95
C ARG A 109 -6.30 -11.38 5.64
N ILE A 110 -5.33 -10.88 6.41
CA ILE A 110 -4.70 -9.58 6.16
C ILE A 110 -3.94 -9.59 4.83
N SER A 111 -3.14 -10.63 4.59
CA SER A 111 -2.39 -10.82 3.34
C SER A 111 -3.30 -10.72 2.11
N LEU A 112 -4.44 -11.41 2.12
CA LEU A 112 -5.42 -11.35 1.01
C LEU A 112 -6.00 -9.95 0.79
N ARG A 113 -6.19 -9.14 1.83
CA ARG A 113 -6.66 -7.75 1.68
C ARG A 113 -5.58 -6.87 1.08
N VAL A 114 -4.34 -7.01 1.54
CA VAL A 114 -3.20 -6.25 1.03
C VAL A 114 -2.87 -6.65 -0.41
N GLU A 115 -3.00 -7.93 -0.76
CA GLU A 115 -2.88 -8.41 -2.15
C GLU A 115 -3.97 -7.85 -3.06
N ALA A 116 -5.22 -7.79 -2.58
CA ALA A 116 -6.31 -7.17 -3.34
C ALA A 116 -6.06 -5.68 -3.59
N LEU A 117 -5.57 -4.94 -2.57
CA LEU A 117 -5.17 -3.55 -2.71
C LEU A 117 -4.04 -3.39 -3.74
N ALA A 118 -2.97 -4.19 -3.62
CA ALA A 118 -1.85 -4.15 -4.56
C ALA A 118 -2.27 -4.48 -5.99
N GLY A 119 -3.20 -5.42 -6.17
CA GLY A 119 -3.79 -5.73 -7.47
C GLY A 119 -4.49 -4.52 -8.09
N TRP A 120 -5.27 -3.78 -7.30
CA TRP A 120 -5.89 -2.54 -7.76
C TRP A 120 -4.89 -1.42 -8.04
N MET A 121 -3.86 -1.28 -7.21
CA MET A 121 -2.77 -0.32 -7.46
C MET A 121 -2.06 -0.60 -8.79
N SER A 122 -1.81 -1.88 -9.12
CA SER A 122 -1.21 -2.28 -10.38
C SER A 122 -2.11 -1.93 -11.58
N ARG A 123 -3.41 -2.27 -11.50
CA ARG A 123 -4.40 -1.95 -12.53
C ARG A 123 -4.55 -0.45 -12.77
N LEU A 124 -4.64 0.34 -11.70
CA LEU A 124 -4.72 1.79 -11.79
C LEU A 124 -3.40 2.41 -12.29
N SER A 125 -2.26 1.83 -11.91
CA SER A 125 -0.97 2.26 -12.45
C SER A 125 -0.88 2.07 -13.96
N ASP A 126 -1.53 1.04 -14.50
CA ASP A 126 -1.58 0.81 -15.95
C ASP A 126 -2.60 1.70 -16.67
N ALA A 127 -3.68 2.11 -15.98
CA ALA A 127 -4.79 2.87 -16.56
C ALA A 127 -4.65 4.39 -16.43
N LEU A 128 -3.91 4.88 -15.44
CA LEU A 128 -3.72 6.32 -15.20
C LEU A 128 -2.53 6.85 -15.98
N GLU A 129 -2.65 8.08 -16.46
CA GLU A 129 -1.53 8.82 -17.07
C GLU A 129 -0.65 9.45 -15.99
N PRO A 130 0.66 9.17 -15.98
CA PRO A 130 1.58 9.86 -15.08
C PRO A 130 1.62 11.36 -15.33
N GLN A 131 1.71 12.13 -14.26
CA GLN A 131 2.04 13.55 -14.34
C GLN A 131 3.46 13.68 -14.88
N SER A 132 3.65 14.54 -15.88
CA SER A 132 4.98 14.85 -16.41
C SER A 132 5.80 15.50 -15.31
N ASP A 133 6.97 14.94 -15.00
CA ASP A 133 7.97 15.59 -14.15
C ASP A 133 8.51 16.83 -14.90
N GLN A 134 7.79 17.95 -14.83
CA GLN A 134 8.34 19.25 -15.21
C GLN A 134 9.29 19.70 -14.10
N GLY A 135 10.53 19.21 -14.16
CA GLY A 135 11.55 19.53 -13.17
C GLY A 135 12.94 19.11 -13.61
N GLY A 136 13.49 19.76 -14.65
CA GLY A 136 14.89 19.57 -15.00
C GLY A 136 15.39 20.08 -16.36
N ASP A 137 14.71 21.01 -17.03
CA ASP A 137 15.37 21.80 -18.09
C ASP A 137 15.49 23.25 -17.61
N ARG A 138 16.58 23.50 -16.89
CA ARG A 138 17.21 24.82 -16.90
C ARG A 138 18.56 24.64 -17.58
N GLY A 139 18.53 24.55 -18.91
CA GLY A 139 19.55 25.22 -19.68
C GLY A 139 19.64 26.67 -19.21
N GLN A 140 20.76 27.02 -18.60
CA GLN A 140 21.29 28.38 -18.58
C GLN A 140 22.74 28.25 -19.03
N GLU A 141 22.90 28.62 -20.30
CA GLU A 141 24.02 29.32 -20.96
C GLU A 141 25.40 29.31 -20.27
#